data_AF-A0A7K2F7Y5-F1
#
_entry.id   AF-A0A7K2F7Y5-F1
#
_cell.length_a   1.000
_cell.length_b   1.000
_cell.length_c   1.000
_cell.angle_alpha   90.00
_cell.angle_beta   90.00
_cell.angle_gamma   90.00
#
_symmetry.space_group_name_H-M   'P 1'
#
loop_
_entity.id
_entity.type
_entity.pdbx_description
1 polymer ?
#
loop_
_entity_poly.entity_id
_entity_poly.type
_entity_poly.pdbx_seq_one_letter_code
_entity_poly.pdbx_strand_id
1 'polypeptide(L)'
;MSGTGSVEELGAHAARARAMALLRIRSRATALAILPAAAAVVLLVAVAQGHIGPGVWSTVSWAVAACAVVILLLAAAVAVAVARARPAVSPTVPLTEAAAPDLYRLVRDLADRLDVPAPSAIALTPDCDSWLEDRTHPANRSGAEEPGEGSGRGRRTPTAPVLVIGSPFLWWMRVAELRAVLAPVVAGTGPSANPDIAAARRFVRGLDAAVADAAVPGQGRVRRIPAAFVGWIAKVLLRGCRGHAAEMERCVAAAASGRAQEVDYGLRIVAQEQVGLAYAGWDRLLTRVALPAWRMGRWPSRLDAGVVSALTELSRRDRLAEGFTSRLGERPACDLIEEPGAADEAASLLAARLFHGGPAEAGPGWSPVDWQQYPDEVVDRKWRTEAARLHRVLDAMGVASSVTVGAPGSTASGGAPVPTLARVIDHLASPGADSEALAAGIGAAVARDEEKAAPGPGAEGSPPDAGAGTGPLDLWGPVPLPLFPLQPPRTGTELLADHVVAMVCCAAVDTAGAAPGLDWLDGPALLVDGGRRSDLGAPVLSLVEEGDAEPLRSWLTAVGVRTDKPVRLS
;
A
#
# COMPACT_ATOMS: atom_id res chain seq x y z
N MET A 1 -11.43 9.40 -40.01
CA MET A 1 -10.93 10.33 -38.99
C MET A 1 -12.02 11.17 -38.29
N SER A 2 -13.32 11.06 -38.59
CA SER A 2 -14.39 11.79 -37.86
C SER A 2 -15.04 11.01 -36.69
N GLY A 3 -14.60 9.78 -36.41
CA GLY A 3 -15.24 8.90 -35.40
C GLY A 3 -14.67 9.01 -33.99
N THR A 4 -13.41 9.43 -33.83
CA THR A 4 -12.72 9.50 -32.53
C THR A 4 -12.99 10.83 -31.81
N GLY A 5 -12.95 11.94 -32.55
CA GLY A 5 -13.30 13.27 -32.01
C GLY A 5 -14.73 13.36 -31.47
N SER A 6 -15.68 12.65 -32.09
CA SER A 6 -17.07 12.62 -31.59
C SER A 6 -17.21 11.85 -30.28
N VAL A 7 -16.48 10.74 -30.09
CA VAL A 7 -16.52 9.95 -28.84
C VAL A 7 -15.87 10.71 -27.69
N GLU A 8 -14.76 11.40 -27.94
CA GLU A 8 -14.09 12.25 -26.96
C GLU A 8 -14.99 13.41 -26.49
N GLU A 9 -15.55 14.16 -27.44
CA GLU A 9 -16.45 15.29 -27.15
C GLU A 9 -17.71 14.84 -26.40
N LEU A 10 -18.29 13.69 -26.80
CA LEU A 10 -19.43 13.08 -26.11
C LEU A 10 -19.08 12.67 -24.68
N GLY A 11 -17.91 12.07 -24.47
CA GLY A 11 -17.42 11.68 -23.14
C GLY A 11 -17.20 12.88 -22.22
N ALA A 12 -16.57 13.93 -22.73
CA ALA A 12 -16.31 15.17 -21.97
C ALA A 12 -17.62 15.89 -21.60
N HIS A 13 -18.58 15.97 -22.54
CA HIS A 13 -19.91 16.53 -22.27
C HIS A 13 -20.71 15.70 -21.27
N ALA A 14 -20.68 14.37 -21.37
CA ALA A 14 -21.34 13.48 -20.42
C ALA A 14 -20.74 13.63 -19.01
N ALA A 15 -19.41 13.70 -18.89
CA ALA A 15 -18.73 13.96 -17.62
C ALA A 15 -19.19 15.28 -17.00
N ARG A 16 -19.23 16.36 -17.80
CA ARG A 16 -19.71 17.67 -17.35
C ARG A 16 -21.17 17.64 -16.91
N ALA A 17 -22.04 16.94 -17.63
CA ALA A 17 -23.45 16.80 -17.26
C ALA A 17 -23.60 16.11 -15.89
N ARG A 18 -22.81 15.07 -15.62
CA ARG A 18 -22.78 14.39 -14.31
C ARG A 18 -22.17 15.26 -13.21
N ALA A 19 -21.13 16.03 -13.50
CA ALA A 19 -20.59 17.03 -12.58
C ALA A 19 -21.66 18.06 -12.17
N MET A 20 -22.42 18.58 -13.14
CA MET A 20 -23.54 19.50 -12.87
C MET A 20 -24.65 18.85 -12.04
N ALA A 21 -24.93 17.56 -12.25
CA ALA A 21 -25.88 16.81 -11.40
C ALA A 21 -25.41 16.74 -9.94
N LEU A 22 -24.12 16.52 -9.69
CA LEU A 22 -23.52 16.56 -8.34
C LEU A 22 -23.64 17.96 -7.72
N LEU A 23 -23.32 19.01 -8.48
CA LEU A 23 -23.43 20.39 -8.01
C LEU A 23 -24.89 20.79 -7.73
N ARG A 24 -25.87 20.20 -8.44
CA ARG A 24 -27.31 20.36 -8.14
C ARG A 24 -27.72 19.70 -6.83
N ILE A 25 -27.11 18.58 -6.44
CA ILE A 25 -27.35 17.97 -5.12
C ILE A 25 -26.89 18.93 -4.04
N ARG A 26 -25.68 19.50 -4.19
CA ARG A 26 -25.17 20.55 -3.30
C ARG A 26 -26.12 21.75 -3.25
N SER A 27 -26.56 22.26 -4.41
CA SER A 27 -27.43 23.44 -4.46
C SER A 27 -28.82 23.18 -3.87
N ARG A 28 -29.37 21.97 -4.01
CA ARG A 28 -30.64 21.57 -3.37
C ARG A 28 -30.51 21.49 -1.86
N ALA A 29 -29.40 20.94 -1.36
CA ALA A 29 -29.12 20.92 0.08
C ALA A 29 -29.04 22.33 0.66
N THR A 30 -28.34 23.25 -0.03
CA THR A 30 -28.29 24.66 0.39
C THR A 30 -29.66 25.34 0.29
N ALA A 31 -30.45 25.05 -0.76
CA ALA A 31 -31.79 25.62 -0.91
C ALA A 31 -32.73 25.17 0.21
N LEU A 32 -32.67 23.89 0.62
CA LEU A 32 -33.43 23.36 1.75
C LEU A 32 -33.07 24.08 3.06
N ALA A 33 -31.78 24.39 3.28
CA ALA A 33 -31.33 25.13 4.46
C ALA A 33 -31.78 26.60 4.48
N ILE A 34 -31.97 27.22 3.31
CA ILE A 34 -32.37 28.64 3.19
C ILE A 34 -33.91 28.81 3.24
N LEU A 35 -34.68 27.76 2.94
CA LEU A 35 -36.15 27.83 2.87
C LEU A 35 -36.83 28.41 4.14
N PRO A 36 -36.45 28.04 5.37
CA PRO A 36 -37.01 28.65 6.58
C PRO A 36 -36.75 30.16 6.67
N ALA A 37 -35.58 30.63 6.20
CA ALA A 37 -35.25 32.05 6.19
C ALA A 37 -36.11 32.81 5.18
N ALA A 38 -36.36 32.23 4.00
CA ALA A 38 -37.29 32.81 3.02
C ALA A 38 -38.71 32.93 3.61
N ALA A 39 -39.20 31.88 4.30
CA ALA A 39 -40.50 31.91 4.97
C ALA A 39 -40.54 32.96 6.09
N ALA A 40 -39.48 33.08 6.89
CA ALA A 40 -39.35 34.10 7.92
C ALA A 40 -39.45 35.51 7.34
N VAL A 41 -38.76 35.78 6.22
CA VAL A 41 -38.82 37.08 5.53
C VAL A 41 -40.23 37.38 5.05
N VAL A 42 -40.90 36.42 4.41
CA VAL A 42 -42.29 36.59 3.94
C VAL A 42 -43.23 36.90 5.10
N LEU A 43 -43.13 36.17 6.21
CA LEU A 43 -43.97 36.39 7.40
C LEU A 43 -43.71 37.77 8.03
N LEU A 44 -42.44 38.17 8.19
CA LEU A 44 -42.07 39.47 8.74
C LEU A 44 -42.57 40.62 7.86
N VAL A 45 -42.45 40.51 6.53
CA VAL A 45 -42.98 41.50 5.58
C VAL A 45 -44.50 41.56 5.62
N ALA A 46 -45.18 40.42 5.69
CA ALA A 46 -46.65 40.36 5.74
C ALA A 46 -47.21 40.99 7.03
N VAL A 47 -46.54 40.80 8.18
CA VAL A 47 -46.88 41.47 9.44
C VAL A 47 -46.60 42.96 9.35
N ALA A 48 -45.45 43.37 8.80
CA ALA A 48 -45.08 44.78 8.67
C ALA A 48 -46.02 45.58 7.73
N GLN A 49 -46.52 44.94 6.67
CA GLN A 49 -47.49 45.53 5.74
C GLN A 49 -48.94 45.43 6.23
N GLY A 50 -49.20 44.84 7.40
CA GLY A 50 -50.54 44.73 7.98
C GLY A 50 -51.46 43.73 7.27
N HIS A 51 -50.94 42.87 6.39
CA HIS A 51 -51.72 41.80 5.75
C HIS A 51 -52.13 40.71 6.74
N ILE A 52 -51.41 40.59 7.87
CA ILE A 52 -51.64 39.59 8.91
C ILE A 52 -51.61 40.30 10.29
N GLY A 53 -52.55 39.99 11.18
CA GLY A 53 -52.76 40.73 12.44
C GLY A 53 -51.58 40.63 13.44
N PRO A 54 -51.22 41.73 14.15
CA PRO A 54 -49.96 41.86 14.91
C PRO A 54 -49.84 41.05 16.21
N GLY A 55 -50.78 40.15 16.52
CA GLY A 55 -50.79 39.32 17.74
C GLY A 55 -49.95 38.05 17.60
N VAL A 56 -50.61 36.89 17.65
CA VAL A 56 -50.00 35.55 17.57
C VAL A 56 -49.01 35.41 16.40
N TRP A 57 -49.31 36.05 15.27
CA TRP A 57 -48.47 36.02 14.07
C TRP A 57 -47.12 36.73 14.22
N SER A 58 -47.02 37.75 15.09
CA SER A 58 -45.73 38.37 15.40
C SER A 58 -44.83 37.39 16.15
N THR A 59 -45.35 36.72 17.18
CA THR A 59 -44.62 35.70 17.95
C THR A 59 -44.21 34.51 17.07
N VAL A 60 -45.10 34.04 16.20
CA VAL A 60 -44.80 32.97 15.22
C VAL A 60 -43.72 33.41 14.25
N SER A 61 -43.77 34.64 13.72
CA SER A 61 -42.75 35.17 12.80
C SER A 61 -41.37 35.21 13.44
N TRP A 62 -41.27 35.66 14.69
CA TRP A 62 -40.01 35.67 15.45
C TRP A 62 -39.50 34.26 15.77
N ALA A 63 -40.39 33.31 16.11
CA ALA A 63 -40.01 31.93 16.34
C ALA A 63 -39.46 31.26 15.06
N VAL A 64 -40.11 31.49 13.91
CA VAL A 64 -39.65 31.01 12.60
C VAL A 64 -38.33 31.66 12.22
N ALA A 65 -38.15 32.96 12.47
CA ALA A 65 -36.90 33.66 12.23
C ALA A 65 -35.75 33.09 13.09
N ALA A 66 -35.98 32.86 14.39
CA ALA A 66 -35.00 32.25 15.28
C ALA A 66 -34.61 30.83 14.81
N CYS A 67 -35.60 30.01 14.45
CA CYS A 67 -35.38 28.68 13.89
C CYS A 67 -34.55 28.74 12.58
N ALA A 68 -34.88 29.68 11.68
CA ALA A 68 -34.15 29.88 10.44
C ALA A 68 -32.68 30.25 10.67
N VAL A 69 -32.39 31.14 11.64
CA VAL A 69 -31.02 31.49 12.01
C VAL A 69 -30.26 30.26 12.53
N VAL A 70 -30.86 29.45 13.40
CA VAL A 70 -30.23 28.22 13.91
C VAL A 70 -29.92 27.25 12.78
N ILE A 71 -30.87 27.02 11.85
CA ILE A 71 -30.66 26.13 10.69
C ILE A 71 -29.53 26.65 9.80
N LEU A 72 -29.48 27.95 9.53
CA LEU A 72 -28.41 28.55 8.73
C LEU A 72 -27.03 28.43 9.41
N LEU A 73 -26.96 28.63 10.73
CA LEU A 73 -25.72 28.44 11.49
C LEU A 73 -25.25 26.98 11.47
N LEU A 74 -26.17 26.02 11.63
CA LEU A 74 -25.84 24.59 11.52
C LEU A 74 -25.40 24.23 10.10
N ALA A 75 -26.08 24.73 9.08
CA ALA A 75 -25.71 24.51 7.68
C ALA A 75 -24.34 25.12 7.35
N ALA A 76 -24.05 26.32 7.87
CA ALA A 76 -22.75 26.97 7.73
C ALA A 76 -21.65 26.16 8.44
N ALA A 77 -21.91 25.65 9.65
CA ALA A 77 -20.98 24.80 10.38
C ALA A 77 -20.66 23.50 9.61
N VAL A 78 -21.68 22.85 9.04
CA VAL A 78 -21.51 21.66 8.18
C VAL A 78 -20.71 22.01 6.93
N ALA A 79 -21.03 23.10 6.24
CA ALA A 79 -20.32 23.52 5.03
C ALA A 79 -18.85 23.86 5.31
N VAL A 80 -18.56 24.53 6.42
CA VAL A 80 -17.19 24.84 6.87
C VAL A 80 -16.46 23.56 7.24
N ALA A 81 -17.10 22.63 7.95
CA ALA A 81 -16.50 21.35 8.31
C ALA A 81 -16.14 20.54 7.05
N VAL A 82 -17.05 20.42 6.08
CA VAL A 82 -16.80 19.75 4.80
C VAL A 82 -15.69 20.43 3.98
N ALA A 83 -15.63 21.76 3.98
CA ALA A 83 -14.60 22.51 3.24
C ALA A 83 -13.21 22.42 3.89
N ARG A 84 -13.15 22.23 5.21
CA ARG A 84 -11.91 22.11 5.99
C ARG A 84 -11.47 20.68 6.23
N ALA A 85 -12.35 19.71 6.05
CA ALA A 85 -12.01 18.29 6.14
C ALA A 85 -10.89 17.99 5.15
N ARG A 86 -9.89 17.23 5.61
CA ARG A 86 -8.70 16.88 4.81
C ARG A 86 -9.00 15.58 4.06
N PRO A 87 -9.14 15.61 2.71
CA PRO A 87 -9.30 14.39 1.95
C PRO A 87 -8.08 13.51 2.09
N ALA A 88 -8.29 12.19 2.06
CA ALA A 88 -7.18 11.25 1.96
C ALA A 88 -6.42 11.50 0.65
N VAL A 89 -5.09 11.57 0.74
CA VAL A 89 -4.17 11.77 -0.40
C VAL A 89 -3.13 10.68 -0.35
N SER A 90 -3.10 9.79 -1.34
CA SER A 90 -2.22 8.62 -1.32
C SER A 90 -0.78 8.96 -0.94
N PRO A 91 -0.13 8.18 -0.06
CA PRO A 91 1.27 8.38 0.30
C PRO A 91 2.14 8.17 -0.94
N THR A 92 3.05 9.10 -1.20
CA THR A 92 3.92 9.08 -2.37
C THR A 92 5.29 9.65 -2.05
N VAL A 93 6.30 9.23 -2.80
CA VAL A 93 7.62 9.87 -2.83
C VAL A 93 7.59 10.99 -3.88
N PRO A 94 7.78 12.27 -3.51
CA PRO A 94 7.84 13.35 -4.49
C PRO A 94 9.10 13.19 -5.38
N LEU A 95 8.93 13.31 -6.70
CA LEU A 95 10.04 13.27 -7.65
C LEU A 95 10.25 14.67 -8.22
N THR A 96 11.34 15.33 -7.83
CA THR A 96 11.64 16.70 -8.25
C THR A 96 12.03 16.74 -9.73
N GLU A 97 11.83 17.90 -10.37
CA GLU A 97 12.24 18.09 -11.76
C GLU A 97 13.76 17.95 -11.94
N ALA A 98 14.55 18.34 -10.93
CA ALA A 98 16.00 18.15 -10.93
C ALA A 98 16.40 16.67 -10.87
N ALA A 99 15.62 15.82 -10.19
CA ALA A 99 15.91 14.40 -10.07
C ALA A 99 15.48 13.58 -11.30
N ALA A 100 14.58 14.08 -12.13
CA ALA A 100 14.07 13.36 -13.31
C ALA A 100 13.72 14.28 -14.49
N PRO A 101 14.68 15.07 -15.00
CA PRO A 101 14.40 16.09 -16.03
C PRO A 101 13.85 15.48 -17.32
N ASP A 102 14.36 14.30 -17.70
CA ASP A 102 13.91 13.57 -18.88
C ASP A 102 12.48 13.07 -18.77
N LEU A 103 12.07 12.60 -17.59
CA LEU A 103 10.70 12.18 -17.33
C LEU A 103 9.74 13.37 -17.38
N TYR A 104 10.11 14.51 -16.79
CA TYR A 104 9.32 15.74 -16.85
C TYR A 104 9.15 16.23 -18.30
N ARG A 105 10.22 16.16 -19.12
CA ARG A 105 10.14 16.50 -20.54
C ARG A 105 9.21 15.57 -21.30
N LEU A 106 9.33 14.25 -21.09
CA LEU A 106 8.45 13.27 -21.71
C LEU A 106 6.97 13.53 -21.39
N VAL A 107 6.67 13.85 -20.13
CA VAL A 107 5.29 14.13 -19.69
C VAL A 107 4.77 15.45 -20.27
N ARG A 108 5.62 16.48 -20.41
CA ARG A 108 5.27 17.75 -21.07
C ARG A 108 5.01 17.56 -22.56
N ASP A 109 5.91 16.87 -23.26
CA ASP A 109 5.75 16.54 -24.68
C ASP A 109 4.46 15.74 -24.91
N LEU A 110 4.12 14.84 -23.98
CA LEU A 110 2.89 14.07 -24.01
C LEU A 110 1.66 14.95 -23.81
N ALA A 111 1.70 15.88 -22.85
CA ALA A 111 0.62 16.84 -22.61
C ALA A 111 0.40 17.76 -23.81
N ASP A 112 1.48 18.24 -24.43
CA ASP A 112 1.44 19.08 -25.63
C ASP A 112 0.83 18.34 -26.83
N ARG A 113 1.22 17.08 -27.05
CA ARG A 113 0.63 16.23 -28.11
C ARG A 113 -0.85 15.96 -27.91
N LEU A 114 -1.29 15.87 -26.66
CA LEU A 114 -2.68 15.61 -26.30
C LEU A 114 -3.51 16.91 -26.19
N ASP A 115 -2.90 18.08 -26.40
CA ASP A 115 -3.53 19.40 -26.20
C ASP A 115 -4.19 19.54 -24.81
N VAL A 116 -3.45 19.19 -23.76
CA VAL A 116 -3.90 19.27 -22.36
C VAL A 116 -2.90 19.99 -21.47
N PRO A 117 -3.34 20.57 -20.34
CA PRO A 117 -2.41 21.17 -19.38
C PRO A 117 -1.45 20.12 -18.80
N ALA A 118 -0.15 20.42 -18.80
CA ALA A 118 0.82 19.55 -18.16
C ALA A 118 0.51 19.36 -16.65
N PRO A 119 0.73 18.16 -16.09
CA PRO A 119 0.68 17.93 -14.64
C PRO A 119 1.61 18.89 -13.87
N SER A 120 1.25 19.24 -12.64
CA SER A 120 2.01 20.21 -11.84
C SER A 120 3.30 19.65 -11.23
N ALA A 121 3.33 18.34 -10.96
CA ALA A 121 4.47 17.62 -10.42
C ALA A 121 4.33 16.13 -10.73
N ILE A 122 5.40 15.37 -10.50
CA ILE A 122 5.43 13.91 -10.57
C ILE A 122 5.74 13.34 -9.17
N ALA A 123 5.08 12.25 -8.80
CA ALA A 123 5.35 11.53 -7.57
C ALA A 123 5.30 10.01 -7.81
N LEU A 124 6.05 9.25 -7.01
CA LEU A 124 6.14 7.80 -7.10
C LEU A 124 5.35 7.12 -5.99
N THR A 125 4.79 5.95 -6.30
CA THR A 125 4.09 5.08 -5.35
C THR A 125 4.55 3.64 -5.55
N PRO A 126 4.72 2.82 -4.50
CA PRO A 126 5.10 1.42 -4.62
C PRO A 126 3.88 0.54 -5.00
N ASP A 127 3.28 0.82 -6.16
CA ASP A 127 2.14 0.10 -6.71
C ASP A 127 2.29 -0.01 -8.23
N CYS A 128 1.64 -0.99 -8.87
CA CYS A 128 1.66 -1.19 -10.32
C CYS A 128 0.54 -0.40 -11.02
N ASP A 129 0.32 0.87 -10.62
CA ASP A 129 -0.75 1.73 -11.13
C ASP A 129 -0.31 3.19 -11.30
N SER A 130 -1.04 3.97 -12.10
CA SER A 130 -0.78 5.40 -12.26
C SER A 130 -2.08 6.21 -12.35
N TRP A 131 -2.10 7.40 -11.75
CA TRP A 131 -3.28 8.26 -11.71
C TRP A 131 -2.93 9.73 -11.53
N LEU A 132 -3.95 10.58 -11.62
CA LEU A 132 -3.85 12.00 -11.30
C LEU A 132 -4.38 12.29 -9.90
N GLU A 133 -3.53 12.86 -9.05
CA GLU A 133 -3.89 13.23 -7.69
C GLU A 133 -4.16 14.73 -7.57
N ASP A 134 -5.36 15.10 -7.13
CA ASP A 134 -5.71 16.50 -6.89
C ASP A 134 -5.25 16.92 -5.49
N ARG A 135 -4.08 17.58 -5.45
CA ARG A 135 -3.50 18.15 -4.22
C ARG A 135 -3.98 19.57 -3.93
N THR A 136 -4.89 20.13 -4.71
CA THR A 136 -5.30 21.54 -4.62
C THR A 136 -6.37 21.81 -3.56
N HIS A 137 -6.79 20.80 -2.80
CA HIS A 137 -7.85 20.93 -1.80
C HIS A 137 -7.50 22.03 -0.77
N PRO A 138 -8.44 22.94 -0.44
CA PRO A 138 -8.16 24.06 0.47
C PRO A 138 -7.59 23.66 1.83
N ALA A 139 -8.00 22.49 2.35
CA ALA A 139 -7.51 21.96 3.62
C ALA A 139 -5.99 21.69 3.63
N ASN A 140 -5.41 21.35 2.47
CA ASN A 140 -3.98 21.04 2.31
C ASN A 140 -3.10 22.29 2.19
N ARG A 141 -3.71 23.48 1.99
CA ARG A 141 -3.00 24.76 1.89
C ARG A 141 -2.68 25.40 3.25
N SER A 142 -3.22 24.87 4.35
CA SER A 142 -3.13 25.48 5.68
C SER A 142 -1.76 25.32 6.38
N GLY A 143 -0.75 24.75 5.72
CA GLY A 143 0.59 24.51 6.28
C GLY A 143 1.76 24.96 5.39
N ALA A 144 1.50 25.62 4.27
CA ALA A 144 2.54 26.19 3.40
C ALA A 144 2.19 27.64 3.11
N GLU A 145 3.13 28.54 3.40
CA GLU A 145 3.11 30.01 3.22
C GLU A 145 2.63 30.84 4.43
N GLU A 146 3.60 31.49 5.09
CA GLU A 146 3.36 32.79 5.73
C GLU A 146 2.82 33.79 4.68
N PRO A 147 1.93 34.71 5.05
CA PRO A 147 1.34 35.65 4.11
C PRO A 147 2.36 36.74 3.76
N GLY A 148 3.10 36.53 2.68
CA GLY A 148 3.79 37.60 1.97
C GLY A 148 2.78 38.60 1.40
N GLU A 149 2.99 39.88 1.73
CA GLU A 149 2.14 41.01 1.35
C GLU A 149 1.93 41.08 -0.17
N GLY A 150 0.66 40.98 -0.58
CA GLY A 150 0.29 41.04 -1.99
C GLY A 150 -1.21 40.86 -2.18
N SER A 151 -2.01 41.81 -1.71
CA SER A 151 -3.43 41.88 -1.97
C SER A 151 -3.71 41.98 -3.46
N GLY A 152 -3.98 40.85 -4.09
CA GLY A 152 -4.54 40.76 -5.44
C GLY A 152 -5.54 39.61 -5.49
N ARG A 153 -6.83 39.94 -5.58
CA ARG A 153 -7.91 38.99 -5.95
C ARG A 153 -7.75 38.63 -7.44
N GLY A 154 -6.58 38.13 -7.83
CA GLY A 154 -6.28 37.64 -9.17
C GLY A 154 -7.02 36.33 -9.41
N ARG A 155 -7.61 36.20 -10.60
CA ARG A 155 -8.28 35.00 -11.08
C ARG A 155 -7.29 33.82 -10.98
N ARG A 156 -7.40 33.04 -9.90
CA ARG A 156 -6.50 31.94 -9.56
C ARG A 156 -6.50 30.93 -10.71
N THR A 157 -5.36 30.80 -11.39
CA THR A 157 -5.15 29.74 -12.36
C THR A 157 -5.32 28.40 -11.64
N PRO A 158 -6.18 27.47 -12.12
CA PRO A 158 -6.31 26.15 -11.53
C PRO A 158 -4.94 25.45 -11.60
N THR A 159 -4.38 25.08 -10.46
CA THR A 159 -3.16 24.27 -10.42
C THR A 159 -3.49 22.88 -10.96
N ALA A 160 -2.71 22.40 -11.93
CA ALA A 160 -2.90 21.06 -12.49
C ALA A 160 -2.70 19.98 -11.41
N PRO A 161 -3.34 18.80 -11.55
CA PRO A 161 -3.11 17.68 -10.63
C PRO A 161 -1.66 17.17 -10.71
N VAL A 162 -1.24 16.44 -9.68
CA VAL A 162 0.05 15.74 -9.63
C VAL A 162 -0.09 14.39 -10.34
N LEU A 163 0.84 14.06 -11.21
CA LEU A 163 0.92 12.74 -11.83
C LEU A 163 1.59 11.76 -10.86
N VAL A 164 0.85 10.76 -10.40
CA VAL A 164 1.38 9.68 -9.58
C VAL A 164 1.67 8.48 -10.47
N ILE A 165 2.91 8.00 -10.42
CA ILE A 165 3.40 6.88 -11.22
C ILE A 165 3.81 5.75 -10.28
N GLY A 166 3.32 4.55 -10.57
CA GLY A 166 3.80 3.32 -9.95
C GLY A 166 5.29 3.15 -10.20
N SER A 167 6.11 3.16 -9.14
CA SER A 167 7.56 3.02 -9.26
C SER A 167 7.99 1.74 -10.00
N PRO A 168 7.30 0.57 -9.88
CA PRO A 168 7.65 -0.61 -10.67
C PRO A 168 7.59 -0.35 -12.18
N PHE A 169 6.66 0.49 -12.68
CA PHE A 169 6.57 0.79 -14.12
C PHE A 169 7.86 1.37 -14.67
N LEU A 170 8.61 2.13 -13.88
CA LEU A 170 9.87 2.72 -14.31
C LEU A 170 10.97 1.66 -14.51
N TRP A 171 10.93 0.56 -13.76
CA TRP A 171 11.96 -0.48 -13.83
C TRP A 171 11.72 -1.54 -14.90
N TRP A 172 10.47 -1.95 -15.13
CA TRP A 172 10.20 -3.04 -16.08
C TRP A 172 9.74 -2.56 -17.46
N MET A 173 9.14 -1.36 -17.58
CA MET A 173 8.71 -0.82 -18.88
C MET A 173 9.83 -0.09 -19.60
N ARG A 174 9.75 -0.05 -20.94
CA ARG A 174 10.55 0.83 -21.78
C ARG A 174 9.94 2.22 -21.86
N VAL A 175 10.77 3.20 -22.20
CA VAL A 175 10.36 4.60 -22.31
C VAL A 175 9.11 4.77 -23.21
N ALA A 176 9.05 4.06 -24.34
CA ALA A 176 7.91 4.14 -25.26
C ALA A 176 6.62 3.55 -24.67
N GLU A 177 6.73 2.46 -23.91
CA GLU A 177 5.60 1.78 -23.29
C GLU A 177 5.09 2.55 -22.08
N LEU A 178 6.00 3.09 -21.26
CA LEU A 178 5.64 4.02 -20.20
C LEU A 178 4.86 5.20 -20.78
N ARG A 179 5.36 5.82 -21.85
CA ARG A 179 4.67 6.92 -22.53
C ARG A 179 3.28 6.51 -23.01
N ALA A 180 3.13 5.32 -23.59
CA ALA A 180 1.85 4.81 -24.07
C ALA A 180 0.85 4.55 -22.92
N VAL A 181 1.32 4.03 -21.78
CA VAL A 181 0.51 3.78 -20.57
C VAL A 181 0.12 5.07 -19.86
N LEU A 182 1.03 6.06 -19.82
CA LEU A 182 0.76 7.37 -19.20
C LEU A 182 -0.13 8.27 -20.06
N ALA A 183 -0.22 8.05 -21.38
CA ALA A 183 -1.02 8.86 -22.29
C ALA A 183 -2.48 9.08 -21.83
N PRO A 184 -3.29 8.04 -21.51
CA PRO A 184 -4.64 8.25 -20.98
C PRO A 184 -4.67 8.95 -19.62
N VAL A 185 -3.66 8.76 -18.77
CA VAL A 185 -3.59 9.42 -17.45
C VAL A 185 -3.32 10.92 -17.63
N VAL A 186 -2.32 11.27 -18.45
CA VAL A 186 -1.99 12.67 -18.76
C VAL A 186 -3.13 13.35 -19.52
N ALA A 187 -3.82 12.67 -20.44
CA ALA A 187 -5.04 13.19 -21.09
C ALA A 187 -6.12 13.59 -20.07
N GLY A 188 -6.18 12.91 -18.92
CA GLY A 188 -7.10 13.21 -17.81
C GLY A 188 -6.89 14.58 -17.15
N THR A 189 -5.77 15.26 -17.40
CA THR A 189 -5.53 16.62 -16.92
C THR A 189 -6.49 17.62 -17.56
N GLY A 190 -6.91 17.40 -18.82
CA GLY A 190 -7.88 18.24 -19.52
C GLY A 190 -9.23 18.30 -18.80
N PRO A 191 -9.91 17.16 -18.57
CA PRO A 191 -11.11 17.12 -17.73
C PRO A 191 -10.91 17.64 -16.31
N SER A 192 -9.72 17.45 -15.73
CA SER A 192 -9.39 17.95 -14.39
C SER A 192 -9.26 19.49 -14.33
N ALA A 193 -8.90 20.13 -15.44
CA ALA A 193 -8.89 21.59 -15.58
C ALA A 193 -10.30 22.20 -15.71
N ASN A 194 -11.32 21.40 -16.02
CA ASN A 194 -12.70 21.88 -16.12
C ASN A 194 -13.23 22.31 -14.73
N PRO A 195 -13.71 23.55 -14.58
CA PRO A 195 -14.10 24.08 -13.27
C PRO A 195 -15.28 23.32 -12.64
N ASP A 196 -16.21 22.81 -13.46
CA ASP A 196 -17.39 22.09 -12.99
C ASP A 196 -17.00 20.71 -12.44
N ILE A 197 -16.15 19.98 -13.18
CA ILE A 197 -15.63 18.66 -12.78
C ILE A 197 -14.77 18.79 -11.52
N ALA A 198 -13.85 19.76 -11.50
CA ALA A 198 -13.00 20.02 -10.35
C ALA A 198 -13.81 20.41 -9.10
N ALA A 199 -14.85 21.24 -9.26
CA ALA A 199 -15.75 21.59 -8.16
C ALA A 199 -16.56 20.39 -7.65
N ALA A 200 -17.03 19.52 -8.55
CA ALA A 200 -17.74 18.30 -8.19
C ALA A 200 -16.84 17.32 -7.43
N ARG A 201 -15.60 17.08 -7.89
CA ARG A 201 -14.61 16.24 -7.19
C ARG A 201 -14.28 16.78 -5.81
N ARG A 202 -14.00 18.08 -5.67
CA ARG A 202 -13.76 18.72 -4.36
C ARG A 202 -14.95 18.55 -3.42
N PHE A 203 -16.17 18.69 -3.92
CA PHE A 203 -17.37 18.48 -3.11
C PHE A 203 -17.49 17.04 -2.61
N VAL A 204 -17.32 16.05 -3.49
CA VAL A 204 -17.39 14.62 -3.11
C VAL A 204 -16.26 14.24 -2.15
N ARG A 205 -15.01 14.65 -2.44
CA ARG A 205 -13.85 14.41 -1.57
C ARG A 205 -14.01 15.07 -0.20
N GLY A 206 -14.55 16.28 -0.13
CA GLY A 206 -14.82 16.96 1.14
C GLY A 206 -15.92 16.28 1.97
N LEU A 207 -16.96 15.74 1.32
CA LEU A 207 -17.99 14.96 2.00
C LEU A 207 -17.40 13.66 2.58
N ASP A 208 -16.59 12.96 1.81
CA ASP A 208 -15.93 11.73 2.23
C ASP A 208 -14.96 11.98 3.40
N ALA A 209 -14.14 13.04 3.29
CA ALA A 209 -13.26 13.50 4.37
C ALA A 209 -14.03 13.83 5.66
N ALA A 210 -15.18 14.51 5.56
CA ALA A 210 -16.00 14.84 6.72
C ALA A 210 -16.63 13.60 7.37
N VAL A 211 -16.91 12.54 6.60
CA VAL A 211 -17.34 11.24 7.13
C VAL A 211 -16.19 10.56 7.87
N ALA A 212 -14.97 10.60 7.33
CA ALA A 212 -13.77 10.05 7.97
C ALA A 212 -13.42 10.78 9.28
N ASP A 213 -13.40 12.11 9.28
CA ASP A 213 -13.15 12.94 10.46
C ASP A 213 -14.15 12.67 11.60
N ALA A 214 -15.40 12.36 11.25
CA ALA A 214 -16.46 12.00 12.21
C ALA A 214 -16.31 10.58 12.79
N ALA A 215 -15.55 9.70 12.15
CA ALA A 215 -15.33 8.33 12.56
C ALA A 215 -14.11 8.15 13.49
N VAL A 216 -13.27 9.17 13.66
CA VAL A 216 -12.05 9.13 14.48
C VAL A 216 -12.38 8.82 15.96
N PRO A 217 -11.85 7.73 16.54
CA PRO A 217 -12.02 7.38 17.95
C PRO A 217 -11.36 8.41 18.89
N GLY A 218 -11.73 8.40 20.18
CA GLY A 218 -11.03 9.20 21.21
C GLY A 218 -11.42 10.68 21.31
N GLN A 219 -12.39 11.15 20.50
CA GLN A 219 -12.91 12.51 20.65
C GLN A 219 -13.79 12.63 21.93
N GLY A 220 -13.49 13.60 22.78
CA GLY A 220 -14.32 13.91 23.96
C GLY A 220 -15.78 14.16 23.59
N ARG A 221 -16.72 13.89 24.52
CA ARG A 221 -18.19 13.95 24.28
C ARG A 221 -18.65 15.25 23.63
N VAL A 222 -18.02 16.38 23.97
CA VAL A 222 -18.33 17.72 23.45
C VAL A 222 -18.02 17.86 21.96
N ARG A 223 -16.98 17.20 21.44
CA ARG A 223 -16.58 17.24 20.01
C ARG A 223 -17.26 16.15 19.19
N ARG A 224 -17.60 15.03 19.84
CA ARG A 224 -18.22 13.86 19.19
C ARG A 224 -19.62 14.13 18.65
N ILE A 225 -20.47 14.84 19.40
CA ILE A 225 -21.86 15.13 18.99
C ILE A 225 -21.92 15.97 17.70
N PRO A 226 -21.26 17.14 17.61
CA PRO A 226 -21.27 17.92 16.37
C PRO A 226 -20.56 17.19 15.22
N ALA A 227 -19.48 16.46 15.47
CA ALA A 227 -18.81 15.67 14.43
C ALA A 227 -19.72 14.56 13.88
N ALA A 228 -20.44 13.84 14.75
CA ALA A 228 -21.39 12.81 14.34
C ALA A 228 -22.56 13.39 13.51
N PHE A 229 -23.05 14.58 13.87
CA PHE A 229 -24.09 15.27 13.09
C PHE A 229 -23.58 15.65 11.68
N VAL A 230 -22.39 16.25 11.59
CA VAL A 230 -21.74 16.57 10.30
C VAL A 230 -21.54 15.30 9.47
N GLY A 231 -20.98 14.25 10.07
CA GLY A 231 -20.75 12.96 9.41
C GLY A 231 -22.05 12.32 8.92
N TRP A 232 -23.14 12.42 9.67
CA TRP A 232 -24.45 11.92 9.24
C TRP A 232 -24.98 12.68 8.01
N ILE A 233 -24.95 14.02 8.02
CA ILE A 233 -25.35 14.82 6.85
C ILE A 233 -24.46 14.51 5.65
N ALA A 234 -23.15 14.47 5.86
CA ALA A 234 -22.19 14.17 4.80
C ALA A 234 -22.44 12.79 4.18
N LYS A 235 -22.74 11.78 4.99
CA LYS A 235 -23.09 10.42 4.55
C LYS A 235 -24.38 10.37 3.74
N VAL A 236 -25.40 11.15 4.12
CA VAL A 236 -26.65 11.26 3.34
C VAL A 236 -26.39 11.90 1.97
N LEU A 237 -25.64 13.00 1.92
CA LEU A 237 -25.30 13.65 0.66
C LEU A 237 -24.41 12.77 -0.23
N LEU A 238 -23.43 12.07 0.36
CA LEU A 238 -22.52 11.17 -0.35
C LEU A 238 -23.27 9.99 -0.98
N ARG A 239 -24.27 9.42 -0.30
CA ARG A 239 -25.16 8.39 -0.86
C ARG A 239 -25.89 8.88 -2.10
N GLY A 240 -26.37 10.12 -2.10
CA GLY A 240 -27.00 10.74 -3.28
C GLY A 240 -26.00 11.02 -4.42
N CYS A 241 -24.72 11.23 -4.09
CA CYS A 241 -23.68 11.53 -5.08
C CYS A 241 -23.09 10.28 -5.75
N ARG A 242 -23.08 9.12 -5.09
CA ARG A 242 -22.33 7.92 -5.51
C ARG A 242 -22.51 7.53 -6.98
N GLY A 243 -23.75 7.46 -7.45
CA GLY A 243 -24.05 7.06 -8.84
C GLY A 243 -23.48 8.06 -9.85
N HIS A 244 -23.74 9.35 -9.65
CA HIS A 244 -23.26 10.40 -10.54
C HIS A 244 -21.74 10.59 -10.48
N ALA A 245 -21.12 10.40 -9.32
CA ALA A 245 -19.66 10.43 -9.19
C ALA A 245 -19.02 9.29 -9.97
N ALA A 246 -19.51 8.06 -9.82
CA ALA A 246 -18.98 6.90 -10.56
C ALA A 246 -19.20 7.01 -12.08
N GLU A 247 -20.32 7.55 -12.53
CA GLU A 247 -20.56 7.83 -13.96
C GLU A 247 -19.69 8.97 -14.47
N MET A 248 -19.51 10.05 -13.70
CA MET A 248 -18.63 11.17 -14.05
C MET A 248 -17.20 10.67 -14.28
N GLU A 249 -16.62 9.92 -13.34
CA GLU A 249 -15.25 9.41 -13.46
C GLU A 249 -15.10 8.42 -14.63
N ARG A 250 -16.12 7.57 -14.89
CA ARG A 250 -16.13 6.70 -16.07
C ARG A 250 -16.14 7.49 -17.38
N CYS A 251 -16.95 8.55 -17.47
CA CYS A 251 -16.98 9.43 -18.64
C CYS A 251 -15.66 10.19 -18.82
N VAL A 252 -15.03 10.65 -17.72
CA VAL A 252 -13.70 11.27 -17.76
C VAL A 252 -12.65 10.28 -18.27
N ALA A 253 -12.63 9.06 -17.74
CA ALA A 253 -11.71 8.02 -18.19
C ALA A 253 -11.93 7.65 -19.66
N ALA A 254 -13.18 7.54 -20.12
CA ALA A 254 -13.51 7.28 -21.51
C ALA A 254 -13.04 8.41 -22.44
N ALA A 255 -13.26 9.67 -22.06
CA ALA A 255 -12.79 10.83 -22.83
C ALA A 255 -11.26 10.88 -22.89
N ALA A 256 -10.58 10.66 -21.76
CA ALA A 256 -9.13 10.65 -21.69
C ALA A 256 -8.51 9.49 -22.50
N SER A 257 -9.12 8.30 -22.45
CA SER A 257 -8.71 7.15 -23.26
C SER A 257 -8.91 7.38 -24.76
N GLY A 258 -10.03 8.00 -25.14
CA GLY A 258 -10.33 8.38 -26.53
C GLY A 258 -9.30 9.35 -27.09
N ARG A 259 -8.99 10.43 -26.35
CA ARG A 259 -7.94 11.39 -26.71
C ARG A 259 -6.56 10.73 -26.84
N ALA A 260 -6.24 9.82 -25.93
CA ALA A 260 -4.98 9.10 -25.95
C ALA A 260 -4.87 8.04 -27.06
N GLN A 261 -5.89 7.81 -27.89
CA GLN A 261 -5.78 6.85 -29.01
C GLN A 261 -4.76 7.28 -30.07
N GLU A 262 -4.51 8.58 -30.19
CA GLU A 262 -3.54 9.11 -31.17
C GLU A 262 -2.09 8.92 -30.73
N VAL A 263 -1.87 8.54 -29.46
CA VAL A 263 -0.55 8.29 -28.90
C VAL A 263 -0.35 6.80 -28.65
N ASP A 264 0.41 6.16 -29.54
CA ASP A 264 1.00 4.83 -29.35
C ASP A 264 0.01 3.74 -28.91
N TYR A 265 -1.20 3.77 -29.45
CA TYR A 265 -2.29 2.87 -29.07
C TYR A 265 -1.91 1.38 -29.13
N GLY A 266 -1.16 0.97 -30.15
CA GLY A 266 -0.69 -0.42 -30.28
C GLY A 266 0.25 -0.84 -29.15
N LEU A 267 1.21 0.02 -28.79
CA LEU A 267 2.12 -0.23 -27.66
C LEU A 267 1.37 -0.22 -26.33
N ARG A 268 0.32 0.58 -26.19
CA ARG A 268 -0.50 0.59 -24.97
C ARG A 268 -1.17 -0.76 -24.73
N ILE A 269 -1.74 -1.39 -25.76
CA ILE A 269 -2.39 -2.70 -25.62
C ILE A 269 -1.37 -3.73 -25.12
N VAL A 270 -0.22 -3.81 -25.79
CA VAL A 270 0.85 -4.76 -25.41
C VAL A 270 1.33 -4.49 -23.98
N ALA A 271 1.55 -3.22 -23.61
CA ALA A 271 1.98 -2.87 -22.27
C ALA A 271 0.93 -3.26 -21.21
N GLN A 272 -0.37 -3.05 -21.49
CA GLN A 272 -1.48 -3.39 -20.58
C GLN A 272 -1.65 -4.89 -20.39
N GLU A 273 -1.45 -5.70 -21.44
CA GLU A 273 -1.46 -7.17 -21.32
C GLU A 273 -0.38 -7.67 -20.34
N GLN A 274 0.75 -6.95 -20.24
CA GLN A 274 1.84 -7.29 -19.34
C GLN A 274 1.66 -6.78 -17.91
N VAL A 275 0.71 -5.86 -17.65
CA VAL A 275 0.45 -5.34 -16.30
C VAL A 275 -0.02 -6.47 -15.36
N GLY A 276 -0.83 -7.41 -15.85
CA GLY A 276 -1.25 -8.57 -15.06
C GLY A 276 -0.08 -9.44 -14.60
N LEU A 277 0.90 -9.67 -15.49
CA LEU A 277 2.15 -10.36 -15.16
C LEU A 277 2.98 -9.56 -14.15
N ALA A 278 3.07 -8.24 -14.35
CA ALA A 278 3.76 -7.31 -13.45
C ALA A 278 3.19 -7.38 -12.03
N TYR A 279 1.86 -7.37 -11.88
CA TYR A 279 1.20 -7.53 -10.59
C TYR A 279 1.50 -8.87 -9.93
N ALA A 280 1.49 -9.98 -10.69
CA ALA A 280 1.82 -11.29 -10.16
C ALA A 280 3.28 -11.37 -9.68
N GLY A 281 4.21 -10.78 -10.43
CA GLY A 281 5.62 -10.67 -10.02
C GLY A 281 5.82 -9.78 -8.79
N TRP A 282 5.15 -8.63 -8.75
CA TRP A 282 5.16 -7.69 -7.63
C TRP A 282 4.62 -8.34 -6.35
N ASP A 283 3.46 -9.00 -6.42
CA ASP A 283 2.85 -9.69 -5.29
C ASP A 283 3.78 -10.78 -4.72
N ARG A 284 4.37 -11.61 -5.59
CA ARG A 284 5.35 -12.63 -5.16
C ARG A 284 6.59 -12.00 -4.54
N LEU A 285 7.10 -10.92 -5.12
CA LEU A 285 8.24 -10.19 -4.56
C LEU A 285 7.91 -9.67 -3.15
N LEU A 286 6.75 -9.02 -2.96
CA LEU A 286 6.34 -8.49 -1.66
C LEU A 286 6.14 -9.62 -0.63
N THR A 287 5.43 -10.69 -1.00
CA THR A 287 5.01 -11.74 -0.08
C THR A 287 6.09 -12.78 0.21
N ARG A 288 6.93 -13.13 -0.78
CA ARG A 288 7.93 -14.20 -0.67
C ARG A 288 9.34 -13.68 -0.41
N VAL A 289 9.64 -12.43 -0.75
CA VAL A 289 10.99 -11.86 -0.63
C VAL A 289 11.01 -10.68 0.34
N ALA A 290 10.25 -9.61 0.10
CA ALA A 290 10.34 -8.41 0.94
C ALA A 290 9.85 -8.67 2.37
N LEU A 291 8.73 -9.38 2.55
CA LEU A 291 8.14 -9.64 3.86
C LEU A 291 9.07 -10.38 4.84
N PRO A 292 9.80 -11.44 4.45
CA PRO A 292 10.85 -12.02 5.28
C PRO A 292 11.90 -11.03 5.79
N ALA A 293 12.38 -10.13 4.92
CA ALA A 293 13.35 -9.11 5.31
C ALA A 293 12.74 -8.14 6.33
N TRP A 294 11.54 -7.64 6.05
CA TRP A 294 10.84 -6.68 6.92
C TRP A 294 10.63 -7.22 8.33
N ARG A 295 10.20 -8.48 8.46
CA ARG A 295 10.05 -9.14 9.77
C ARG A 295 11.35 -9.23 10.59
N MET A 296 12.51 -9.06 9.96
CA MET A 296 13.83 -9.08 10.63
C MET A 296 14.42 -7.70 10.87
N GLY A 297 13.65 -6.63 10.65
CA GLY A 297 14.19 -5.27 10.74
C GLY A 297 15.11 -4.92 9.57
N ARG A 298 14.96 -5.60 8.43
CA ARG A 298 15.71 -5.34 7.20
C ARG A 298 14.74 -4.93 6.10
N TRP A 299 15.21 -4.22 5.09
CA TRP A 299 14.38 -3.90 3.92
C TRP A 299 15.24 -3.86 2.65
N PRO A 300 14.78 -4.45 1.53
CA PRO A 300 15.55 -4.42 0.30
C PRO A 300 15.68 -2.99 -0.23
N SER A 301 16.89 -2.46 -0.39
CA SER A 301 17.07 -1.06 -0.86
C SER A 301 16.76 -0.86 -2.33
N ARG A 302 16.64 -1.95 -3.10
CA ARG A 302 16.42 -1.95 -4.55
C ARG A 302 15.20 -2.80 -4.92
N LEU A 303 14.06 -2.50 -4.31
CA LEU A 303 12.84 -3.29 -4.44
C LEU A 303 12.33 -3.32 -5.89
N ASP A 304 12.28 -2.17 -6.56
CA ASP A 304 11.83 -2.07 -7.96
C ASP A 304 12.78 -2.81 -8.92
N ALA A 305 14.09 -2.81 -8.64
CA ALA A 305 15.04 -3.65 -9.38
C ALA A 305 14.74 -5.15 -9.21
N GLY A 306 14.30 -5.56 -8.01
CA GLY A 306 13.88 -6.95 -7.74
C GLY A 306 12.67 -7.39 -8.57
N VAL A 307 11.79 -6.46 -8.96
CA VAL A 307 10.63 -6.74 -9.83
C VAL A 307 11.08 -7.25 -11.19
N VAL A 308 12.12 -6.65 -11.77
CA VAL A 308 12.67 -7.07 -13.07
C VAL A 308 13.19 -8.49 -13.00
N SER A 309 13.85 -8.85 -11.90
CA SER A 309 14.34 -10.21 -11.69
C SER A 309 13.19 -11.21 -11.49
N ALA A 310 12.16 -10.84 -10.72
CA ALA A 310 10.95 -11.65 -10.55
C ALA A 310 10.21 -11.87 -11.87
N LEU A 311 10.03 -10.84 -12.69
CA LEU A 311 9.36 -10.97 -13.99
C LEU A 311 10.17 -11.78 -14.98
N THR A 312 11.49 -11.67 -14.95
CA THR A 312 12.40 -12.49 -15.77
C THR A 312 12.32 -13.97 -15.39
N GLU A 313 12.23 -14.29 -14.09
CA GLU A 313 12.02 -15.65 -13.60
C GLU A 313 10.62 -16.17 -13.99
N LEU A 314 9.58 -15.35 -13.85
CA LEU A 314 8.19 -15.71 -14.18
C LEU A 314 8.03 -15.98 -15.68
N SER A 315 8.60 -15.11 -16.52
CA SER A 315 8.62 -15.29 -17.97
C SER A 315 9.33 -16.59 -18.38
N ARG A 316 10.42 -16.97 -17.70
CA ARG A 316 11.13 -18.23 -17.95
C ARG A 316 10.32 -19.46 -17.56
N ARG A 317 9.63 -19.44 -16.42
CA ARG A 317 8.86 -20.59 -15.92
C ARG A 317 7.59 -20.85 -16.71
N ASP A 318 6.83 -19.79 -16.94
CA ASP A 318 5.49 -19.95 -17.50
C ASP A 318 5.49 -19.87 -19.04
N ARG A 319 6.65 -19.61 -19.68
CA ARG A 319 6.78 -19.34 -21.13
C ARG A 319 5.81 -18.27 -21.64
N LEU A 320 5.32 -17.40 -20.75
CA LEU A 320 4.20 -16.48 -21.01
C LEU A 320 4.54 -15.29 -21.90
N ALA A 321 5.82 -15.07 -22.22
CA ALA A 321 6.24 -13.93 -23.02
C ALA A 321 7.39 -14.28 -23.95
N GLU A 322 7.07 -14.77 -25.15
CA GLU A 322 8.01 -14.70 -26.28
C GLU A 322 8.42 -13.23 -26.45
N GLY A 323 9.71 -12.92 -26.23
CA GLY A 323 10.27 -11.58 -26.44
C GLY A 323 10.42 -10.66 -25.22
N PHE A 324 10.04 -11.07 -24.00
CA PHE A 324 10.30 -10.23 -22.80
C PHE A 324 11.80 -10.02 -22.56
N THR A 325 12.61 -11.08 -22.73
CA THR A 325 14.07 -11.00 -22.59
C THR A 325 14.74 -10.16 -23.68
N SER A 326 14.24 -10.20 -24.92
CA SER A 326 14.74 -9.31 -25.98
C SER A 326 14.37 -7.84 -25.73
N ARG A 327 13.22 -7.59 -25.12
CA ARG A 327 12.78 -6.26 -24.70
C ARG A 327 13.66 -5.68 -23.59
N LEU A 328 14.26 -6.49 -22.71
CA LEU A 328 15.16 -6.02 -21.64
C LEU A 328 16.39 -5.23 -22.15
N GLY A 329 16.77 -5.38 -23.42
CA GLY A 329 17.88 -4.65 -24.04
C GLY A 329 17.56 -3.20 -24.48
N GLU A 330 16.29 -2.82 -24.50
CA GLU A 330 15.87 -1.44 -24.81
C GLU A 330 16.00 -0.52 -23.58
N ARG A 331 16.13 0.79 -23.79
CA ARG A 331 16.28 1.79 -22.70
C ARG A 331 15.12 1.66 -21.68
N PRO A 332 15.35 1.26 -20.43
CA PRO A 332 14.32 1.22 -19.40
C PRO A 332 13.85 2.62 -19.05
N ALA A 333 12.63 2.73 -18.52
CA ALA A 333 12.06 4.01 -18.12
C ALA A 333 12.78 4.64 -16.90
N CYS A 334 13.44 3.85 -16.05
CA CYS A 334 14.19 4.35 -14.91
C CYS A 334 15.42 5.19 -15.32
N ASP A 335 15.92 5.02 -16.55
CA ASP A 335 16.97 5.89 -17.13
C ASP A 335 16.50 7.32 -17.40
N LEU A 336 15.22 7.64 -17.17
CA LEU A 336 14.69 9.00 -17.20
C LEU A 336 14.90 9.75 -15.86
N ILE A 337 15.46 9.07 -14.85
CA ILE A 337 15.79 9.57 -13.51
C ILE A 337 17.31 9.67 -13.39
N GLU A 338 17.83 10.75 -12.81
CA GLU A 338 19.27 10.96 -12.60
C GLU A 338 19.86 9.95 -11.60
N GLU A 339 19.14 9.72 -10.49
CA GLU A 339 19.53 8.79 -9.43
C GLU A 339 18.44 7.71 -9.22
N PRO A 340 18.31 6.72 -10.13
CA PRO A 340 17.29 5.68 -10.01
C PRO A 340 17.39 4.92 -8.68
N GLY A 341 18.61 4.75 -8.17
CA GLY A 341 18.85 4.07 -6.90
C GLY A 341 18.21 4.74 -5.70
N ALA A 342 18.31 6.07 -5.60
CA ALA A 342 17.71 6.82 -4.50
C ALA A 342 16.18 6.83 -4.61
N ALA A 343 15.63 6.85 -5.83
CA ALA A 343 14.20 6.75 -6.07
C ALA A 343 13.63 5.37 -5.66
N ASP A 344 14.32 4.28 -6.02
CA ASP A 344 13.97 2.91 -5.61
C ASP A 344 14.05 2.74 -4.09
N GLU A 345 15.11 3.27 -3.48
CA GLU A 345 15.30 3.24 -2.03
C GLU A 345 14.15 3.91 -1.28
N ALA A 346 13.76 5.11 -1.71
CA ALA A 346 12.64 5.84 -1.14
C ALA A 346 11.29 5.14 -1.38
N ALA A 347 11.09 4.56 -2.56
CA ALA A 347 9.89 3.78 -2.88
C ALA A 347 9.80 2.49 -2.04
N SER A 348 10.93 1.83 -1.80
CA SER A 348 11.03 0.63 -0.97
C SER A 348 10.71 0.90 0.50
N LEU A 349 11.24 1.99 1.08
CA LEU A 349 10.87 2.42 2.42
C LEU A 349 9.37 2.72 2.53
N LEU A 350 8.81 3.41 1.53
CA LEU A 350 7.37 3.65 1.47
C LEU A 350 6.59 2.33 1.37
N ALA A 351 7.05 1.37 0.57
CA ALA A 351 6.43 0.04 0.45
C ALA A 351 6.41 -0.67 1.79
N ALA A 352 7.55 -0.72 2.50
CA ALA A 352 7.63 -1.35 3.81
C ALA A 352 6.72 -0.67 4.84
N ARG A 353 6.60 0.66 4.79
CA ARG A 353 5.68 1.38 5.66
C ARG A 353 4.21 1.05 5.35
N LEU A 354 3.83 1.02 4.08
CA LEU A 354 2.44 0.75 3.67
C LEU A 354 2.01 -0.71 3.91
N PHE A 355 2.87 -1.66 3.54
CA PHE A 355 2.54 -3.09 3.54
C PHE A 355 2.95 -3.85 4.81
N HIS A 356 3.90 -3.32 5.59
CA HIS A 356 4.37 -3.96 6.82
C HIS A 356 4.17 -3.09 8.07
N GLY A 357 4.04 -1.76 7.92
CA GLY A 357 4.05 -0.83 9.06
C GLY A 357 5.47 -0.54 9.57
N GLY A 358 6.48 -0.70 8.72
CA GLY A 358 7.88 -0.37 9.04
C GLY A 358 8.10 1.13 9.32
N PRO A 359 9.21 1.50 9.96
CA PRO A 359 9.61 2.89 10.18
C PRO A 359 9.70 3.71 8.89
N ALA A 360 9.52 5.02 9.01
CA ALA A 360 9.62 5.94 7.88
C ALA A 360 11.06 6.13 7.36
N GLU A 361 12.03 5.98 8.25
CA GLU A 361 13.45 6.22 7.99
C GLU A 361 14.28 5.01 8.41
N ALA A 362 15.44 4.85 7.78
CA ALA A 362 16.41 3.84 8.16
C ALA A 362 16.96 4.10 9.57
N GLY A 363 17.34 3.05 10.28
CA GLY A 363 17.89 3.14 11.63
C GLY A 363 18.60 1.86 12.07
N PRO A 364 19.15 1.83 13.30
CA PRO A 364 19.94 0.70 13.80
C PRO A 364 19.17 -0.65 13.84
N GLY A 365 17.85 -0.60 13.99
CA GLY A 365 16.95 -1.76 13.92
C GLY A 365 16.15 -1.87 12.62
N TRP A 366 16.44 -1.02 11.64
CA TRP A 366 15.74 -0.93 10.36
C TRP A 366 16.73 -0.58 9.24
N SER A 367 17.53 -1.55 8.82
CA SER A 367 18.67 -1.31 7.93
C SER A 367 18.47 -1.87 6.51
N PRO A 368 18.98 -1.19 5.47
CA PRO A 368 18.86 -1.65 4.10
C PRO A 368 19.62 -2.97 3.89
N VAL A 369 19.15 -3.79 2.95
CA VAL A 369 19.86 -4.98 2.47
C VAL A 369 19.93 -4.95 0.94
N ASP A 370 21.13 -5.20 0.40
CA ASP A 370 21.34 -5.37 -1.04
C ASP A 370 21.03 -6.82 -1.46
N TRP A 371 20.65 -7.03 -2.72
CA TRP A 371 20.32 -8.35 -3.25
C TRP A 371 21.48 -9.35 -3.18
N GLN A 372 22.73 -8.90 -3.24
CA GLN A 372 23.90 -9.77 -3.09
C GLN A 372 24.04 -10.29 -1.65
N GLN A 373 23.65 -9.48 -0.66
CA GLN A 373 23.73 -9.78 0.77
C GLN A 373 22.47 -10.48 1.30
N TYR A 374 21.37 -10.38 0.56
CA TYR A 374 20.07 -10.92 0.95
C TYR A 374 20.08 -12.40 1.38
N PRO A 375 20.78 -13.33 0.68
CA PRO A 375 20.84 -14.72 1.11
C PRO A 375 21.44 -14.90 2.51
N ASP A 376 22.54 -14.20 2.81
CA ASP A 376 23.22 -14.35 4.09
C ASP A 376 22.49 -13.58 5.21
N GLU A 377 22.07 -12.34 4.94
CA GLU A 377 21.50 -11.47 5.97
C GLU A 377 20.04 -11.76 6.29
N VAL A 378 19.29 -12.32 5.34
CA VAL A 378 17.86 -12.60 5.48
C VAL A 378 17.58 -14.10 5.44
N VAL A 379 18.04 -14.83 4.42
CA VAL A 379 17.65 -16.24 4.24
C VAL A 379 18.29 -17.14 5.31
N ASP A 380 19.60 -17.09 5.48
CA ASP A 380 20.29 -17.88 6.52
C ASP A 380 19.79 -17.51 7.92
N ARG A 381 19.67 -16.20 8.20
CA ARG A 381 19.13 -15.70 9.47
C ARG A 381 17.69 -16.15 9.72
N LYS A 382 16.85 -16.21 8.68
CA LYS A 382 15.48 -16.77 8.75
C LYS A 382 15.54 -18.18 9.28
N TRP A 383 16.30 -19.02 8.59
CA TRP A 383 16.34 -20.44 8.86
C TRP A 383 16.91 -20.71 10.25
N ARG A 384 17.99 -20.02 10.65
CA ARG A 384 18.55 -20.16 12.00
C ARG A 384 17.57 -19.72 13.09
N THR A 385 16.83 -18.63 12.87
CA THR A 385 15.81 -18.16 13.82
C THR A 385 14.65 -19.14 13.97
N GLU A 386 14.15 -19.68 12.85
CA GLU A 386 13.08 -20.69 12.83
C GLU A 386 13.55 -22.01 13.47
N ALA A 387 14.75 -22.49 13.12
CA ALA A 387 15.34 -23.68 13.73
C ALA A 387 15.60 -23.49 15.24
N ALA A 388 16.05 -22.32 15.67
CA ALA A 388 16.19 -21.99 17.10
C ALA A 388 14.85 -21.96 17.83
N ARG A 389 13.80 -21.47 17.18
CA ARG A 389 12.44 -21.54 17.74
C ARG A 389 11.97 -22.97 17.90
N LEU A 390 12.15 -23.81 16.88
CA LEU A 390 11.78 -25.22 16.91
C LEU A 390 12.43 -25.94 18.10
N HIS A 391 13.74 -25.80 18.27
CA HIS A 391 14.44 -26.43 19.40
C HIS A 391 14.01 -25.86 20.76
N ARG A 392 13.78 -24.55 20.89
CA ARG A 392 13.24 -23.97 22.14
C ARG A 392 11.89 -24.56 22.53
N VAL A 393 11.02 -24.85 21.55
CA VAL A 393 9.71 -25.48 21.82
C VAL A 393 9.88 -26.95 22.21
N LEU A 394 10.74 -27.70 21.50
CA LEU A 394 11.07 -29.09 21.86
C LEU A 394 11.67 -29.20 23.27
N ASP A 395 12.52 -28.25 23.66
CA ASP A 395 13.09 -28.16 25.00
C ASP A 395 12.01 -27.89 26.05
N ALA A 396 11.07 -26.99 25.77
CA ALA A 396 9.94 -26.70 26.66
C ALA A 396 8.97 -27.89 26.82
N MET A 397 8.86 -28.72 25.79
CA MET A 397 8.10 -29.98 25.84
C MET A 397 8.85 -31.11 26.55
N GLY A 398 10.12 -30.92 26.93
CA GLY A 398 10.93 -31.93 27.61
C GLY A 398 11.41 -33.06 26.71
N VAL A 399 11.45 -32.87 25.38
CA VAL A 399 11.90 -33.89 24.43
C VAL A 399 13.40 -34.11 24.60
N ALA A 400 13.81 -35.28 25.08
CA ALA A 400 15.22 -35.60 25.34
C ALA A 400 16.07 -35.64 24.04
N SER A 401 17.37 -35.39 24.15
CA SER A 401 18.32 -35.57 23.03
C SER A 401 18.61 -37.06 22.84
N SER A 402 18.35 -37.61 21.65
CA SER A 402 18.60 -39.03 21.32
C SER A 402 20.07 -39.36 21.04
N VAL A 403 21.02 -38.45 21.28
CA VAL A 403 22.43 -38.67 20.97
C VAL A 403 23.31 -38.63 22.23
N THR A 404 23.59 -39.81 22.79
CA THR A 404 24.79 -40.05 23.62
C THR A 404 25.99 -40.27 22.71
N VAL A 405 26.76 -39.22 22.39
CA VAL A 405 28.10 -39.39 21.82
C VAL A 405 29.08 -39.68 22.97
N GLY A 406 29.37 -40.97 23.20
CA GLY A 406 30.66 -41.45 23.73
C GLY A 406 30.90 -41.43 25.25
N ALA A 407 30.73 -42.60 25.88
CA ALA A 407 31.36 -43.18 27.09
C ALA A 407 30.36 -43.56 28.21
N PRO A 408 30.28 -44.85 28.62
CA PRO A 408 29.47 -45.25 29.77
C PRO A 408 30.16 -44.77 31.05
N GLY A 409 29.64 -43.70 31.65
CA GLY A 409 30.12 -43.24 32.95
C GLY A 409 30.01 -41.76 33.30
N SER A 410 29.39 -40.91 32.48
CA SER A 410 29.16 -39.51 32.87
C SER A 410 27.74 -39.07 32.54
N THR A 411 26.84 -39.22 33.50
CA THR A 411 25.63 -38.41 33.56
C THR A 411 26.04 -36.96 33.83
N ALA A 412 26.36 -36.22 32.78
CA ALA A 412 26.43 -34.77 32.84
C ALA A 412 25.00 -34.24 33.00
N SER A 413 24.50 -34.27 34.23
CA SER A 413 23.36 -33.44 34.64
C SER A 413 23.79 -31.97 34.46
N GLY A 414 23.20 -31.27 33.49
CA GLY A 414 23.35 -29.81 33.33
C GLY A 414 23.76 -29.28 31.96
N GLY A 415 23.99 -30.12 30.94
CA GLY A 415 24.24 -29.65 29.58
C GLY A 415 22.95 -29.31 28.83
N ALA A 416 22.85 -28.12 28.23
CA ALA A 416 21.74 -27.80 27.34
C ALA A 416 21.70 -28.81 26.16
N PRO A 417 20.52 -29.32 25.79
CA PRO A 417 20.39 -30.30 24.72
C PRO A 417 20.92 -29.75 23.39
N VAL A 418 21.69 -30.56 22.66
CA VAL A 418 22.36 -30.15 21.43
C VAL A 418 21.34 -30.07 20.28
N PRO A 419 21.30 -28.96 19.51
CA PRO A 419 20.39 -28.83 18.38
C PRO A 419 20.88 -29.66 17.19
N THR A 420 20.29 -30.85 17.01
CA THR A 420 20.57 -31.74 15.88
C THR A 420 19.30 -32.00 15.07
N LEU A 421 19.45 -32.20 13.76
CA LEU A 421 18.32 -32.53 12.88
C LEU A 421 17.77 -33.92 13.21
N ALA A 422 18.63 -34.86 13.62
CA ALA A 422 18.22 -36.19 14.06
C ALA A 422 17.17 -36.14 15.19
N ARG A 423 17.37 -35.25 16.17
CA ARG A 423 16.42 -35.07 17.29
C ARG A 423 15.03 -34.67 16.81
N VAL A 424 14.93 -33.79 15.81
CA VAL A 424 13.65 -33.36 15.25
C VAL A 424 12.97 -34.50 14.52
N ILE A 425 13.71 -35.22 13.66
CA ILE A 425 13.18 -36.35 12.89
C ILE A 425 12.73 -37.48 13.82
N ASP A 426 13.53 -37.83 14.82
CA ASP A 426 13.22 -38.90 15.77
C ASP A 426 11.98 -38.57 16.60
N HIS A 427 11.80 -37.30 16.99
CA HIS A 427 10.60 -36.87 17.70
C HIS A 427 9.36 -37.02 16.82
N LEU A 428 9.37 -36.47 15.60
CA LEU A 428 8.22 -36.49 14.69
C LEU A 428 7.88 -37.91 14.20
N ALA A 429 8.87 -38.79 14.07
CA ALA A 429 8.66 -40.18 13.66
C ALA A 429 8.30 -41.12 14.82
N SER A 430 8.31 -40.65 16.08
CA SER A 430 8.01 -41.49 17.23
C SER A 430 6.51 -41.80 17.30
N PRO A 431 6.10 -43.07 17.48
CA PRO A 431 4.69 -43.42 17.69
C PRO A 431 4.11 -42.66 18.88
N GLY A 432 3.01 -41.93 18.66
CA GLY A 432 2.35 -41.10 19.68
C GLY A 432 3.01 -39.74 19.95
N ALA A 433 3.93 -39.29 19.08
CA ALA A 433 4.43 -37.92 19.12
C ALA A 433 3.31 -36.91 18.84
N ASP A 434 3.25 -35.87 19.65
CA ASP A 434 2.22 -34.84 19.56
C ASP A 434 2.67 -33.71 18.60
N SER A 435 2.66 -34.03 17.29
CA SER A 435 2.96 -33.08 16.21
C SER A 435 2.05 -31.85 16.28
N GLU A 436 0.78 -32.04 16.70
CA GLU A 436 -0.18 -30.97 16.88
C GLU A 436 0.19 -30.05 18.06
N ALA A 437 0.62 -30.59 19.20
CA ALA A 437 1.14 -29.77 20.31
C ALA A 437 2.43 -29.04 19.96
N LEU A 438 3.33 -29.66 19.19
CA LEU A 438 4.54 -28.99 18.70
C LEU A 438 4.17 -27.83 17.75
N ALA A 439 3.25 -28.06 16.81
CA ALA A 439 2.73 -27.03 15.91
C ALA A 439 2.06 -25.89 16.68
N ALA A 440 1.24 -26.20 17.70
CA ALA A 440 0.61 -25.20 18.57
C ALA A 440 1.65 -24.41 19.39
N GLY A 441 2.67 -25.09 19.91
CA GLY A 441 3.79 -24.47 20.63
C GLY A 441 4.61 -23.51 19.75
N ILE A 442 4.85 -23.89 18.50
CA ILE A 442 5.47 -23.04 17.49
C ILE A 442 4.58 -21.83 17.19
N GLY A 443 3.28 -22.04 16.93
CA GLY A 443 2.32 -20.97 16.69
C GLY A 443 2.28 -19.95 17.84
N ALA A 444 2.25 -20.43 19.09
CA ALA A 444 2.30 -19.58 20.27
C ALA A 444 3.65 -18.87 20.45
N ALA A 445 4.76 -19.48 20.02
CA ALA A 445 6.07 -18.84 20.02
C ALA A 445 6.18 -17.76 18.93
N VAL A 446 5.62 -17.98 17.73
CA VAL A 446 5.56 -16.99 16.65
C VAL A 446 4.72 -15.79 17.08
N ALA A 447 3.51 -16.02 17.61
CA ALA A 447 2.63 -14.95 18.07
C ALA A 447 3.32 -14.04 19.12
N ARG A 448 4.03 -14.63 20.09
CA ARG A 448 4.81 -13.87 21.09
C ARG A 448 5.95 -13.05 20.51
N ASP A 449 6.61 -13.55 19.46
CA ASP A 449 7.70 -12.80 18.81
C ASP A 449 7.13 -11.69 17.92
N GLU A 450 6.00 -11.92 17.25
CA GLU A 450 5.29 -10.88 16.50
C GLU A 450 4.75 -9.77 17.42
N GLU A 451 4.22 -10.10 18.60
CA GLU A 451 3.81 -9.12 19.63
C GLU A 451 4.99 -8.28 20.15
N LYS A 452 6.17 -8.89 20.29
CA LYS A 452 7.39 -8.17 20.71
C LYS A 452 7.99 -7.30 19.60
N ALA A 453 7.84 -7.72 18.36
CA ALA A 453 8.33 -7.01 17.18
C ALA A 453 7.36 -5.91 16.73
N ALA A 454 6.09 -5.98 17.12
CA ALA A 454 5.12 -4.94 16.84
C ALA A 454 5.60 -3.59 17.42
N PRO A 455 5.63 -2.51 16.61
CA PRO A 455 5.93 -1.18 17.13
C PRO A 455 4.87 -0.84 18.19
N GLY A 456 5.28 -0.69 19.45
CA GLY A 456 4.36 -0.26 20.50
C GLY A 456 3.78 1.12 20.19
N PRO A 457 2.52 1.44 20.57
CA PRO A 457 1.90 2.74 20.34
C PRO A 457 2.45 3.86 21.27
N GLY A 458 3.76 3.90 21.53
CA GLY A 458 4.33 4.58 22.70
C GLY A 458 5.57 5.44 22.46
N ALA A 459 5.73 6.05 21.28
CA ALA A 459 6.74 7.11 21.06
C ALA A 459 6.11 8.46 20.66
N GLU A 460 4.84 8.70 20.99
CA GLU A 460 4.30 10.05 21.11
C GLU A 460 4.75 10.63 22.46
N GLY A 461 5.83 11.41 22.46
CA GLY A 461 6.41 11.91 23.70
C GLY A 461 7.53 12.93 23.56
N SER A 462 7.51 13.78 22.53
CA SER A 462 8.17 15.08 22.56
C SER A 462 7.38 16.04 21.68
N PRO A 463 7.07 17.27 22.15
CA PRO A 463 6.38 18.25 21.31
C PRO A 463 7.24 18.52 20.06
N PRO A 464 6.63 18.67 18.87
CA PRO A 464 7.40 18.94 17.67
C PRO A 464 8.09 20.29 17.81
N ASP A 465 9.42 20.27 17.76
CA ASP A 465 10.18 21.46 17.41
C ASP A 465 9.76 21.83 15.99
N ALA A 466 9.19 23.03 15.84
CA ALA A 466 8.70 23.53 14.57
C ALA A 466 9.90 23.85 13.67
N GLY A 467 10.34 22.88 12.86
CA GLY A 467 11.48 23.12 11.97
C GLY A 467 11.88 22.04 10.96
N ALA A 468 11.40 20.79 11.06
CA ALA A 468 11.76 19.73 10.12
C ALA A 468 10.52 19.17 9.41
N GLY A 469 10.63 18.95 8.10
CA GLY A 469 9.51 18.65 7.20
C GLY A 469 8.62 17.50 7.66
N THR A 470 7.31 17.76 7.68
CA THR A 470 6.26 16.78 7.98
C THR A 470 6.28 15.66 6.94
N GLY A 471 6.46 14.41 7.39
CA GLY A 471 6.40 13.25 6.49
C GLY A 471 5.00 13.06 5.90
N PRO A 472 4.85 12.49 4.68
CA PRO A 472 3.56 12.35 3.99
C PRO A 472 2.47 11.61 4.79
N LEU A 473 2.87 10.80 5.77
CA LEU A 473 1.98 9.98 6.59
C LEU A 473 1.72 10.58 7.98
N ASP A 474 2.49 11.58 8.43
CA ASP A 474 2.11 12.37 9.62
C ASP A 474 0.88 13.24 9.33
N LEU A 475 0.65 13.52 8.05
CA LEU A 475 -0.57 14.16 7.53
C LEU A 475 -1.80 13.25 7.55
N TRP A 476 -1.62 11.92 7.71
CA TRP A 476 -2.69 10.92 7.66
C TRP A 476 -3.28 10.57 9.04
N GLY A 477 -2.70 11.06 10.14
CA GLY A 477 -3.10 10.65 11.49
C GLY A 477 -2.77 9.17 11.76
N PRO A 478 -3.22 8.59 12.89
CA PRO A 478 -2.90 7.21 13.28
C PRO A 478 -3.75 6.23 12.46
N VAL A 479 -3.43 6.07 11.18
CA VAL A 479 -3.94 4.94 10.40
C VAL A 479 -3.25 3.68 10.93
N PRO A 480 -3.98 2.66 11.40
CA PRO A 480 -3.35 1.42 11.83
C PRO A 480 -2.67 0.78 10.62
N LEU A 481 -1.34 0.79 10.62
CA LEU A 481 -0.52 0.06 9.67
C LEU A 481 -0.11 -1.27 10.30
N PRO A 482 0.02 -2.36 9.52
CA PRO A 482 -0.17 -2.43 8.06
C PRO A 482 -1.66 -2.32 7.65
N LEU A 483 -1.91 -1.78 6.45
CA LEU A 483 -3.29 -1.59 5.94
C LEU A 483 -4.01 -2.94 5.73
N PHE A 484 -3.26 -3.99 5.36
CA PHE A 484 -3.73 -5.36 5.22
C PHE A 484 -2.57 -6.34 5.54
N PRO A 485 -2.82 -7.46 6.23
CA PRO A 485 -1.81 -8.50 6.38
C PRO A 485 -1.53 -9.12 5.01
N LEU A 486 -0.26 -9.08 4.58
CA LEU A 486 0.17 -9.62 3.28
C LEU A 486 0.02 -11.15 3.15
N GLN A 487 -0.15 -11.86 4.27
CA GLN A 487 -0.34 -13.31 4.25
C GLN A 487 -1.55 -13.69 5.13
N PRO A 488 -2.37 -14.66 4.69
CA PRO A 488 -3.39 -15.25 5.55
C PRO A 488 -2.72 -15.96 6.75
N PRO A 489 -3.43 -16.11 7.88
CA PRO A 489 -2.91 -16.86 9.02
C PRO A 489 -2.62 -18.30 8.57
N ARG A 490 -1.38 -18.73 8.79
CA ARG A 490 -0.90 -20.08 8.45
C ARG A 490 -1.50 -21.12 9.37
N THR A 491 -1.74 -22.32 8.88
CA THR A 491 -2.16 -23.44 9.73
C THR A 491 -1.00 -23.90 10.62
N GLY A 492 -1.30 -24.60 11.72
CA GLY A 492 -0.26 -25.14 12.61
C GLY A 492 0.70 -26.08 11.87
N THR A 493 0.18 -26.94 11.01
CA THR A 493 0.94 -27.88 10.19
C THR A 493 1.88 -27.18 9.21
N GLU A 494 1.40 -26.15 8.51
CA GLU A 494 2.23 -25.33 7.61
C GLU A 494 3.37 -24.65 8.37
N LEU A 495 3.09 -24.11 9.56
CA LEU A 495 4.12 -23.51 10.41
C LEU A 495 5.16 -24.54 10.84
N LEU A 496 4.75 -25.73 11.28
CA LEU A 496 5.66 -26.80 11.66
C LEU A 496 6.53 -27.25 10.48
N ALA A 497 5.94 -27.46 9.30
CA ALA A 497 6.67 -27.81 8.09
C ALA A 497 7.72 -26.76 7.72
N ASP A 498 7.38 -25.47 7.77
CA ASP A 498 8.34 -24.38 7.53
C ASP A 498 9.53 -24.42 8.51
N HIS A 499 9.28 -24.71 9.79
CA HIS A 499 10.33 -24.80 10.82
C HIS A 499 11.21 -26.03 10.64
N VAL A 500 10.66 -27.16 10.19
CA VAL A 500 11.42 -28.36 9.84
C VAL A 500 12.26 -28.11 8.58
N VAL A 501 11.70 -27.48 7.54
CA VAL A 501 12.46 -27.05 6.34
C VAL A 501 13.63 -26.17 6.75
N ALA A 502 13.41 -25.17 7.61
CA ALA A 502 14.47 -24.31 8.12
C ALA A 502 15.59 -25.09 8.82
N MET A 503 15.25 -26.07 9.65
CA MET A 503 16.22 -26.93 10.33
C MET A 503 17.01 -27.81 9.34
N VAL A 504 16.35 -28.35 8.33
CA VAL A 504 16.99 -29.12 7.25
C VAL A 504 17.95 -28.24 6.46
N CYS A 505 17.53 -27.02 6.08
CA CYS A 505 18.39 -26.07 5.37
C CYS A 505 19.63 -25.70 6.19
N CYS A 506 19.48 -25.40 7.49
CA CYS A 506 20.62 -25.11 8.36
C CYS A 506 21.60 -26.30 8.44
N ALA A 507 21.09 -27.53 8.58
CA ALA A 507 21.92 -28.73 8.61
C ALA A 507 22.65 -28.95 7.27
N ALA A 508 21.98 -28.70 6.14
CA ALA A 508 22.60 -28.81 4.82
C ALA A 508 23.73 -27.79 4.62
N VAL A 509 23.51 -26.55 5.03
CA VAL A 509 24.53 -25.48 4.98
C VAL A 509 25.74 -25.86 5.85
N ASP A 510 25.50 -26.28 7.09
CA ASP A 510 26.57 -26.56 8.05
C ASP A 510 27.35 -27.86 7.75
N THR A 511 26.74 -28.85 7.08
CA THR A 511 27.32 -30.21 6.98
C THR A 511 27.57 -30.74 5.58
N ALA A 512 26.87 -30.21 4.57
CA ALA A 512 26.88 -30.71 3.19
C ALA A 512 27.38 -29.68 2.16
N GLY A 513 27.84 -28.49 2.59
CA GLY A 513 28.34 -27.45 1.69
C GLY A 513 27.24 -26.77 0.86
N ALA A 514 25.98 -26.88 1.28
CA ALA A 514 24.89 -26.12 0.69
C ALA A 514 25.03 -24.62 1.04
N ALA A 515 24.37 -23.76 0.29
CA ALA A 515 24.35 -22.33 0.52
C ALA A 515 22.91 -21.78 0.58
N PRO A 516 22.67 -20.74 1.39
CA PRO A 516 21.44 -19.97 1.28
C PRO A 516 21.39 -19.27 -0.10
N GLY A 517 20.19 -19.17 -0.65
CA GLY A 517 19.94 -18.52 -1.93
C GLY A 517 18.57 -17.88 -1.97
N LEU A 518 18.31 -17.16 -3.06
CA LEU A 518 17.05 -16.48 -3.31
C LEU A 518 16.44 -16.98 -4.63
N ASP A 519 15.18 -17.36 -4.55
CA ASP A 519 14.29 -17.56 -5.68
C ASP A 519 13.30 -16.38 -5.74
N TRP A 520 13.24 -15.66 -6.85
CA TRP A 520 12.41 -14.45 -6.93
C TRP A 520 10.90 -14.69 -6.85
N LEU A 521 10.44 -15.93 -7.08
CA LEU A 521 9.02 -16.27 -7.07
C LEU A 521 8.60 -17.10 -5.86
N ASP A 522 9.54 -17.87 -5.30
CA ASP A 522 9.31 -18.77 -4.17
C ASP A 522 9.95 -18.28 -2.86
N GLY A 523 10.89 -17.32 -2.93
CA GLY A 523 11.57 -16.73 -1.79
C GLY A 523 12.85 -17.46 -1.37
N PRO A 524 13.12 -17.63 -0.07
CA PRO A 524 14.27 -18.37 0.45
C PRO A 524 14.46 -19.73 -0.22
N ALA A 525 15.66 -20.02 -0.75
CA ALA A 525 15.95 -21.25 -1.49
C ALA A 525 17.28 -21.87 -1.06
N LEU A 526 17.34 -23.20 -1.01
CA LEU A 526 18.56 -23.94 -0.75
C LEU A 526 19.30 -24.21 -2.05
N LEU A 527 20.59 -23.85 -2.10
CA LEU A 527 21.47 -24.13 -3.23
C LEU A 527 22.42 -25.27 -2.89
N VAL A 528 22.48 -26.29 -3.73
CA VAL A 528 23.42 -27.43 -3.63
C VAL A 528 24.15 -27.54 -4.96
N ASP A 529 25.50 -27.53 -4.92
CA ASP A 529 26.36 -27.48 -6.11
C ASP A 529 26.01 -26.33 -7.09
N GLY A 530 25.53 -25.21 -6.55
CA GLY A 530 25.09 -24.04 -7.33
C GLY A 530 23.70 -24.17 -7.96
N GLY A 531 23.02 -25.31 -7.81
CA GLY A 531 21.65 -25.55 -8.28
C GLY A 531 20.62 -25.42 -7.16
N ARG A 532 19.44 -24.87 -7.48
CA ARG A 532 18.30 -24.81 -6.54
C ARG A 532 17.73 -26.21 -6.29
N ARG A 533 17.46 -26.54 -5.03
CA ARG A 533 16.67 -27.72 -4.64
C ARG A 533 15.25 -27.34 -4.25
N SER A 534 14.28 -27.79 -5.04
CA SER A 534 12.84 -27.55 -4.83
C SER A 534 12.07 -28.80 -4.40
N ASP A 535 12.74 -29.94 -4.30
CA ASP A 535 12.18 -31.27 -4.02
C ASP A 535 12.03 -31.58 -2.53
N LEU A 536 12.38 -30.64 -1.64
CA LEU A 536 12.37 -30.83 -0.18
C LEU A 536 10.95 -30.80 0.44
N GLY A 537 9.99 -30.11 -0.19
CA GLY A 537 8.67 -29.88 0.42
C GLY A 537 7.89 -31.17 0.71
N ALA A 538 7.80 -32.07 -0.28
CA ALA A 538 7.04 -33.32 -0.12
C ALA A 538 7.63 -34.27 0.95
N PRO A 539 8.96 -34.50 1.01
CA PRO A 539 9.57 -35.26 2.09
C PRO A 539 9.32 -34.71 3.50
N VAL A 540 9.32 -33.37 3.66
CA VAL A 540 9.03 -32.75 4.96
C VAL A 540 7.56 -32.90 5.32
N LEU A 541 6.65 -32.75 4.36
CA LEU A 541 5.22 -32.90 4.61
C LEU A 541 4.86 -34.31 5.07
N SER A 542 5.42 -35.35 4.43
CA SER A 542 5.21 -36.75 4.84
C SER A 542 5.71 -37.00 6.27
N LEU A 543 6.83 -36.38 6.69
CA LEU A 543 7.27 -36.44 8.08
C LEU A 543 6.30 -35.74 9.05
N VAL A 544 5.79 -34.56 8.69
CA VAL A 544 4.98 -33.73 9.59
C VAL A 544 3.55 -34.23 9.73
N GLU A 545 2.95 -34.71 8.63
CA GLU A 545 1.55 -35.16 8.58
C GLU A 545 1.40 -36.65 8.89
N GLU A 546 2.31 -37.48 8.38
CA GLU A 546 2.19 -38.95 8.45
C GLU A 546 3.17 -39.57 9.45
N GLY A 547 4.15 -38.78 9.94
CA GLY A 547 5.25 -39.30 10.78
C GLY A 547 6.27 -40.13 10.00
N ASP A 548 6.18 -40.16 8.66
CA ASP A 548 7.09 -40.96 7.82
C ASP A 548 8.39 -40.19 7.54
N ALA A 549 9.46 -40.65 8.19
CA ALA A 549 10.79 -40.09 8.02
C ALA A 549 11.57 -40.64 6.82
N GLU A 550 11.12 -41.72 6.17
CA GLU A 550 11.89 -42.40 5.12
C GLU A 550 12.15 -41.51 3.91
N PRO A 551 11.16 -40.78 3.35
CA PRO A 551 11.40 -39.88 2.22
C PRO A 551 12.43 -38.80 2.55
N LEU A 552 12.35 -38.22 3.76
CA LEU A 552 13.28 -37.18 4.19
C LEU A 552 14.69 -37.73 4.41
N ARG A 553 14.83 -38.90 5.06
CA ARG A 553 16.15 -39.54 5.26
C ARG A 553 16.81 -39.90 3.93
N SER A 554 16.04 -40.37 2.96
CA SER A 554 16.52 -40.66 1.60
C SER A 554 17.04 -39.38 0.93
N TRP A 555 16.26 -38.29 0.98
CA TRP A 555 16.67 -36.99 0.45
C TRP A 555 17.94 -36.46 1.12
N LEU A 556 18.02 -36.51 2.46
CA LEU A 556 19.19 -36.06 3.24
C LEU A 556 20.45 -36.83 2.87
N THR A 557 20.33 -38.14 2.67
CA THR A 557 21.45 -39.01 2.27
C THR A 557 21.94 -38.66 0.87
N ALA A 558 21.02 -38.40 -0.07
CA ALA A 558 21.36 -38.01 -1.44
C ALA A 558 22.09 -36.65 -1.51
N VAL A 559 21.78 -35.73 -0.60
CA VAL A 559 22.46 -34.43 -0.49
C VAL A 559 23.75 -34.51 0.35
N GLY A 560 23.92 -35.56 1.17
CA GLY A 560 25.07 -35.72 2.05
C GLY A 560 24.96 -34.98 3.39
N VAL A 561 23.74 -34.67 3.85
CA VAL A 561 23.49 -33.96 5.11
C VAL A 561 23.73 -34.87 6.31
N ARG A 562 24.54 -34.43 7.27
CA ARG A 562 24.82 -35.18 8.51
C ARG A 562 23.88 -34.74 9.63
N THR A 563 22.86 -35.56 9.90
CA THR A 563 21.77 -35.24 10.85
C THR A 563 22.20 -35.27 12.32
N ASP A 564 23.29 -35.98 12.63
CA ASP A 564 23.85 -36.17 13.98
C ASP A 564 24.71 -34.99 14.43
N LYS A 565 25.13 -34.12 13.50
CA LYS A 565 25.99 -32.99 13.81
C LYS A 565 25.22 -31.84 14.43
N PRO A 566 25.82 -31.12 15.40
CA PRO A 566 25.24 -29.90 15.93
C PRO A 566 25.11 -28.86 14.84
N VAL A 567 23.94 -28.25 14.75
CA VAL A 567 23.66 -27.13 13.84
C VAL A 567 23.89 -25.82 14.58
N ARG A 568 24.53 -24.85 13.93
CA ARG A 568 24.72 -23.51 14.49
C ARG A 568 23.41 -22.74 14.37
N LEU A 569 22.88 -22.26 15.48
CA LEU A 569 21.59 -21.56 15.52
C LEU A 569 21.71 -20.05 15.78
N SER A 570 22.94 -19.53 15.83
CA SER A 570 23.29 -18.14 16.16
C SER A 570 24.21 -17.52 15.13
#